data_AF-A0A2K8XFN4-F1
#
_entry.id   AF-A0A2K8XFN4-F1
#
_cell.length_a   1.000
_cell.length_b   1.000
_cell.length_c   1.000
_cell.angle_alpha   90.00
_cell.angle_beta   90.00
_cell.angle_gamma   90.00
#
_symmetry.space_group_name_H-M   'P 1'
#
loop_
_entity.id
_entity.type
_entity.pdbx_description
1 polymer ?
#
loop_
_entity_poly.entity_id
_entity_poly.type
_entity_poly.pdbx_seq_one_letter_code
_entity_poly.pdbx_strand_id
1 'polypeptide(L)'
;MTIKDLGFCKVRLCENYIINTPKEGVIVSIDESKTLIENILSHFNGKPFVYIIHRINSYSVNPKIYKVASKIENLVGFAIVSNNHMGLKNAEIERQFFNKTFKIYRDLDEAKLWANKFVKEFN
;
A
#
# COMPACT_ATOMS: atom_id res chain seq x y z
N MET A 1 1.21 -3.31 16.89
CA MET A 1 1.69 -2.55 15.72
C MET A 1 3.20 -2.73 15.63
N THR A 2 3.72 -3.08 14.46
CA THR A 2 5.17 -3.24 14.21
C THR A 2 5.63 -2.20 13.20
N ILE A 3 6.80 -1.59 13.40
CA ILE A 3 7.38 -0.63 12.45
C ILE A 3 8.70 -1.18 11.95
N LYS A 4 8.91 -1.16 10.63
CA LYS A 4 10.17 -1.56 9.99
C LYS A 4 10.65 -0.46 9.05
N ASP A 5 11.94 -0.14 9.11
CA ASP A 5 12.63 0.64 8.08
C ASP A 5 13.40 -0.32 7.20
N LEU A 6 13.08 -0.36 5.90
CA LEU A 6 13.68 -1.27 4.92
C LEU A 6 14.77 -0.58 4.09
N GLY A 7 15.25 0.59 4.49
CA GLY A 7 16.21 1.39 3.74
C GLY A 7 15.55 2.28 2.69
N PHE A 8 14.59 1.76 1.90
CA PHE A 8 13.88 2.49 0.84
C PHE A 8 12.48 2.98 1.26
N CYS A 9 11.88 2.38 2.29
CA CYS A 9 10.62 2.83 2.84
C CYS A 9 10.52 2.54 4.34
N LYS A 10 9.61 3.25 5.00
CA LYS A 10 9.14 2.92 6.35
C LYS A 10 7.77 2.26 6.23
N VAL A 11 7.66 1.01 6.69
CA VAL A 11 6.41 0.27 6.73
C VAL A 11 5.91 0.13 8.16
N ARG A 12 4.63 0.44 8.38
CA ARG A 12 3.92 0.17 9.63
C ARG A 12 2.96 -0.99 9.38
N LEU A 13 3.12 -2.06 10.15
CA LEU A 13 2.30 -3.26 10.10
C LEU A 13 1.28 -3.21 11.24
N CYS A 14 0.01 -3.02 10.89
CA CYS A 14 -1.11 -3.00 11.82
C CYS A 14 -1.88 -4.33 11.74
N GLU A 15 -2.98 -4.43 12.49
CA GLU A 15 -3.76 -5.67 12.55
C GLU A 15 -4.50 -5.99 11.24
N ASN A 16 -5.08 -4.97 10.59
CA ASN A 16 -5.91 -5.14 9.38
C ASN A 16 -5.30 -4.46 8.13
N TYR A 17 -4.24 -3.69 8.30
CA TYR A 17 -3.65 -2.93 7.20
C TYR A 17 -2.18 -2.67 7.41
N ILE A 18 -1.52 -2.25 6.35
CA ILE A 18 -0.18 -1.69 6.42
C ILE A 18 -0.18 -0.24 5.96
N ILE A 19 0.79 0.54 6.43
CA ILE A 19 1.08 1.88 5.91
C ILE A 19 2.51 1.87 5.41
N ASN A 20 2.67 1.92 4.09
CA ASN A 20 3.96 2.10 3.44
C ASN A 20 4.21 3.59 3.21
N THR A 21 5.35 4.09 3.68
CA THR A 21 5.84 5.45 3.42
C THR A 21 7.18 5.36 2.68
N PRO A 22 7.18 5.42 1.33
CA PRO A 22 8.41 5.49 0.55
C PRO A 22 9.28 6.68 0.98
N LYS A 23 10.60 6.53 1.00
CA LYS A 23 11.52 7.64 1.30
C LYS A 23 11.66 8.58 0.10
N GLU A 24 12.07 9.82 0.34
CA GLU A 24 12.31 10.81 -0.72
C GLU A 24 13.39 10.32 -1.70
N GLY A 25 13.17 10.53 -2.99
CA GLY A 25 14.14 10.27 -4.05
C GLY A 25 14.36 8.80 -4.40
N VAL A 26 13.71 7.86 -3.71
CA VAL A 26 13.90 6.42 -4.00
C VAL A 26 13.19 6.01 -5.28
N ILE A 27 13.75 4.99 -5.92
CA ILE A 27 13.11 4.27 -7.02
C ILE A 27 12.70 2.91 -6.46
N VAL A 28 11.40 2.67 -6.36
CA VAL A 28 10.87 1.38 -5.91
C VAL A 28 10.86 0.44 -7.11
N SER A 29 11.79 -0.51 -7.14
CA SER A 29 11.89 -1.54 -8.17
C SER A 29 11.18 -2.83 -7.74
N ILE A 30 11.35 -3.88 -8.55
CA ILE A 30 10.82 -5.21 -8.26
C ILE A 30 11.47 -5.79 -7.00
N ASP A 31 12.77 -5.58 -6.77
CA ASP A 31 13.48 -6.20 -5.66
C ASP A 31 13.11 -5.56 -4.32
N GLU A 32 13.00 -4.23 -4.24
CA GLU A 32 12.44 -3.55 -3.06
C GLU A 32 10.99 -4.02 -2.78
N SER A 33 10.21 -4.22 -3.85
CA SER A 33 8.83 -4.69 -3.72
C SER A 33 8.77 -6.11 -3.15
N LYS A 34 9.67 -7.02 -3.57
CA LYS A 34 9.76 -8.38 -3.02
C LYS A 34 10.09 -8.35 -1.53
N THR A 35 11.14 -7.63 -1.14
CA THR A 35 11.54 -7.49 0.27
C THR A 35 10.39 -6.94 1.13
N LEU A 36 9.64 -5.96 0.63
CA LEU A 36 8.49 -5.42 1.32
C LEU A 36 7.35 -6.45 1.43
N ILE A 37 7.02 -7.14 0.34
CA ILE A 37 5.96 -8.16 0.31
C ILE A 37 6.27 -9.30 1.28
N GLU A 38 7.51 -9.81 1.33
CA GLU A 38 7.92 -10.86 2.27
C GLU A 38 7.67 -10.46 3.73
N ASN A 39 8.03 -9.22 4.08
CA ASN A 39 7.79 -8.68 5.42
C ASN A 39 6.29 -8.55 5.76
N ILE A 40 5.47 -8.21 4.76
CA ILE A 40 4.02 -8.07 4.91
C ILE A 40 3.37 -9.46 5.06
N LEU A 41 3.66 -10.40 4.16
CA LEU A 41 3.05 -11.73 4.17
C LEU A 41 3.37 -12.50 5.45
N SER A 42 4.61 -12.41 5.93
CA SER A 42 5.01 -12.99 7.21
C SER A 42 4.22 -12.44 8.40
N HIS A 43 3.81 -11.17 8.36
CA HIS A 43 3.03 -10.54 9.43
C HIS A 43 1.57 -10.96 9.45
N PHE A 44 0.91 -11.03 8.29
CA PHE A 44 -0.52 -11.37 8.23
C PHE A 44 -0.79 -12.87 8.28
N ASN A 45 0.18 -13.71 7.88
CA ASN A 45 0.06 -15.17 7.90
C ASN A 45 -1.26 -15.66 7.27
N GLY A 46 -1.56 -15.16 6.07
CA GLY A 46 -2.79 -15.48 5.33
C GLY A 46 -4.04 -14.67 5.70
N LYS A 47 -4.02 -13.90 6.81
CA LYS A 47 -5.16 -13.04 7.17
C LYS A 47 -5.40 -11.94 6.13
N PRO A 48 -6.67 -11.58 5.83
CA PRO A 48 -6.98 -10.51 4.90
C PRO A 48 -6.45 -9.16 5.41
N PHE A 49 -5.91 -8.35 4.51
CA PHE A 49 -5.40 -7.04 4.85
C PHE A 49 -5.52 -6.02 3.73
N VAL A 50 -5.43 -4.75 4.11
CA VAL A 50 -5.40 -3.62 3.19
C VAL A 50 -4.00 -3.01 3.11
N TYR A 51 -3.57 -2.65 1.91
CA TYR A 51 -2.32 -1.94 1.69
C TYR A 51 -2.58 -0.45 1.52
N ILE A 52 -1.98 0.39 2.37
CA ILE A 52 -2.05 1.85 2.25
C ILE A 52 -0.67 2.40 1.87
N ILE A 53 -0.55 3.12 0.75
CA ILE A 53 0.62 3.95 0.45
C ILE A 53 0.35 5.38 0.94
N HIS A 54 1.22 5.89 1.82
CA HIS A 54 1.22 7.28 2.25
C HIS A 54 2.28 8.07 1.49
N ARG A 55 1.85 8.80 0.45
CA ARG A 55 2.70 9.58 -0.46
C ARG A 55 2.90 10.99 0.05
N ILE A 56 3.75 11.11 1.07
CA ILE A 56 4.22 12.41 1.58
C ILE A 56 5.54 12.87 0.95
N ASN A 57 6.25 11.95 0.30
CA ASN A 57 7.56 12.16 -0.32
C ASN A 57 7.46 11.98 -1.84
N SER A 58 8.33 12.63 -2.60
CA SER A 58 8.50 12.37 -4.03
C SER A 58 9.35 11.11 -4.21
N TYR A 59 8.83 10.16 -4.98
CA TYR A 59 9.50 8.90 -5.30
C TYR A 59 9.00 8.39 -6.65
N SER A 60 9.74 7.46 -7.24
CA SER A 60 9.35 6.80 -8.49
C SER A 60 9.02 5.34 -8.23
N VAL A 61 7.99 4.82 -8.91
CA VAL A 61 7.59 3.42 -8.84
C VAL A 61 7.20 2.93 -10.22
N ASN A 62 7.54 1.69 -10.53
CA ASN A 62 7.09 1.05 -11.77
C ASN A 62 5.62 0.61 -11.63
N PRO A 63 4.67 1.12 -12.43
CA PRO A 63 3.26 0.75 -12.32
C PRO A 63 2.97 -0.74 -12.52
N LYS A 64 3.88 -1.50 -13.16
CA LYS A 64 3.76 -2.96 -13.29
C LYS A 64 3.70 -3.67 -11.93
N ILE A 65 4.25 -3.07 -10.87
CA ILE A 65 4.23 -3.63 -9.52
C ILE A 65 2.79 -3.77 -9.02
N TYR A 66 1.86 -2.89 -9.39
CA TYR A 66 0.45 -3.00 -8.96
C TYR A 66 -0.23 -4.27 -9.50
N LYS A 67 0.10 -4.68 -10.74
CA LYS A 67 -0.39 -5.95 -11.30
C LYS A 67 0.16 -7.17 -10.57
N VAL A 68 1.37 -7.07 -10.02
CA VAL A 68 1.98 -8.15 -9.23
C VAL A 68 1.35 -8.18 -7.84
N ALA A 69 1.22 -7.02 -7.20
CA ALA A 69 0.59 -6.89 -5.89
C ALA A 69 -0.86 -7.39 -5.91
N SER A 70 -1.61 -7.14 -6.99
CA SER A 70 -3.01 -7.56 -7.09
C SER A 70 -3.21 -9.10 -7.13
N LYS A 71 -2.13 -9.86 -7.38
CA LYS A 71 -2.14 -11.33 -7.32
C LYS A 71 -1.99 -11.88 -5.91
N ILE A 72 -1.62 -11.06 -4.93
CA ILE A 72 -1.50 -11.49 -3.52
C ILE A 72 -2.91 -11.77 -3.00
N GLU A 73 -3.22 -13.02 -2.67
CA GLU A 73 -4.59 -13.46 -2.37
C GLU A 73 -5.23 -12.70 -1.20
N ASN A 74 -4.53 -12.65 -0.07
CA ASN A 74 -5.01 -11.99 1.16
C ASN A 74 -4.85 -10.46 1.16
N LEU A 75 -4.30 -9.85 0.11
CA LEU A 75 -4.41 -8.41 -0.11
C LEU A 75 -5.82 -8.11 -0.64
N VAL A 76 -6.74 -7.68 0.21
CA VAL A 76 -8.15 -7.51 -0.19
C VAL A 76 -8.46 -6.12 -0.71
N GLY A 77 -7.66 -5.12 -0.33
CA GLY A 77 -7.86 -3.75 -0.77
C GLY A 77 -6.59 -2.92 -0.77
N PHE A 78 -6.62 -1.83 -1.53
CA PHE A 78 -5.48 -0.94 -1.73
C PHE A 78 -5.93 0.51 -1.60
N ALA A 79 -5.13 1.34 -0.94
CA ALA A 79 -5.36 2.76 -0.84
C ALA A 79 -4.11 3.58 -1.12
N ILE A 80 -4.29 4.70 -1.81
CA ILE A 80 -3.27 5.75 -1.94
C ILE A 80 -3.74 6.97 -1.16
N VAL A 81 -2.88 7.46 -0.29
CA VAL A 81 -3.07 8.70 0.47
C VAL A 81 -2.08 9.72 -0.05
N SER A 82 -2.56 10.85 -0.58
CA SER A 82 -1.71 11.96 -0.99
C SER A 82 -2.44 13.29 -0.90
N ASN A 83 -1.74 14.34 -0.48
CA ASN A 83 -2.23 15.71 -0.57
C ASN A 83 -1.91 16.38 -1.93
N ASN A 84 -1.01 15.79 -2.73
CA ASN A 84 -0.56 16.31 -4.01
C ASN A 84 -1.53 15.95 -5.14
N HIS A 85 -2.04 16.97 -5.83
CA HIS A 85 -2.97 16.80 -6.95
C HIS A 85 -2.41 15.92 -8.08
N MET A 86 -1.12 16.04 -8.42
CA MET A 86 -0.50 15.17 -9.43
C MET A 86 -0.38 13.73 -8.93
N GLY A 87 -0.06 13.54 -7.65
CA GLY A 87 -0.02 12.22 -7.02
C GLY A 87 -1.37 11.50 -7.06
N LEU A 88 -2.47 12.25 -6.91
CA LEU A 88 -3.84 11.75 -7.03
C LEU A 88 -4.23 11.41 -8.48
N LYS A 89 -3.84 12.24 -9.46
CA LYS A 89 -4.05 11.93 -10.88
C LYS A 89 -3.30 10.67 -11.32
N ASN A 90 -2.07 10.51 -10.87
CA ASN A 90 -1.30 9.29 -11.13
C ASN A 90 -1.99 8.06 -10.50
N ALA A 91 -2.52 8.21 -9.29
CA ALA A 91 -3.27 7.14 -8.61
C ALA A 91 -4.52 6.69 -9.37
N GLU A 92 -5.23 7.60 -10.04
CA GLU A 92 -6.37 7.26 -10.91
C GLU A 92 -5.97 6.40 -12.11
N ILE A 93 -4.77 6.64 -12.66
CA ILE A 93 -4.20 5.80 -13.74
C ILE A 93 -3.77 4.45 -13.16
N GLU A 94 -3.07 4.46 -12.02
CA GLU A 94 -2.61 3.25 -11.33
C GLU A 94 -3.76 2.30 -10.97
N ARG A 95 -4.93 2.84 -10.59
CA ARG A 95 -6.15 2.09 -10.31
C ARG A 95 -6.52 1.12 -11.43
N GLN A 96 -6.28 1.49 -12.69
CA GLN A 96 -6.60 0.64 -13.85
C GLN A 96 -5.76 -0.64 -13.92
N PHE A 97 -4.63 -0.68 -13.22
CA PHE A 97 -3.72 -1.83 -13.17
C PHE A 97 -3.95 -2.72 -11.94
N PHE A 98 -4.90 -2.38 -11.07
CA PHE A 98 -5.21 -3.12 -9.86
C PHE A 98 -6.63 -3.68 -9.93
N ASN A 99 -6.77 -5.01 -9.89
CA ASN A 99 -8.04 -5.70 -10.10
C ASN A 99 -8.83 -6.00 -8.82
N LYS A 100 -8.47 -5.38 -7.69
CA LYS A 100 -9.20 -5.46 -6.41
C LYS A 100 -9.63 -4.06 -5.95
N THR A 101 -10.33 -3.96 -4.82
CA THR A 101 -10.83 -2.67 -4.32
C THR A 101 -9.69 -1.68 -4.15
N PHE A 102 -9.79 -0.54 -4.84
CA PHE A 102 -8.79 0.53 -4.84
C PHE A 102 -9.44 1.85 -4.44
N LYS A 103 -8.87 2.53 -3.46
CA LYS A 103 -9.37 3.82 -2.96
C LYS A 103 -8.26 4.87 -2.96
N ILE A 104 -8.67 6.12 -3.07
CA ILE A 104 -7.77 7.28 -3.04
C ILE A 104 -8.31 8.21 -1.97
N TYR A 105 -7.43 8.66 -1.07
CA TYR A 105 -7.73 9.55 0.03
C TYR A 105 -6.77 10.73 0.06
N ARG A 106 -7.20 11.84 0.64
CA ARG A 106 -6.32 12.96 0.99
C ARG A 106 -5.83 12.87 2.43
N ASP A 107 -6.63 12.25 3.30
CA ASP A 107 -6.34 12.07 4.71
C ASP A 107 -5.99 10.61 5.03
N LEU A 108 -4.98 10.44 5.89
CA LEU A 108 -4.49 9.11 6.25
C LEU A 108 -5.45 8.42 7.23
N ASP A 109 -6.12 9.15 8.10
CA ASP A 109 -7.03 8.59 9.09
C ASP A 109 -8.33 8.09 8.44
N GLU A 110 -8.85 8.77 7.43
CA GLU A 110 -9.93 8.28 6.58
C GLU A 110 -9.58 6.92 5.94
N ALA A 111 -8.36 6.80 5.39
CA ALA A 111 -7.90 5.56 4.78
C ALA A 111 -7.79 4.41 5.80
N LYS A 112 -7.30 4.69 7.02
CA LYS A 112 -7.23 3.69 8.11
C LYS A 112 -8.62 3.26 8.56
N LEU A 113 -9.55 4.21 8.71
CA LEU A 113 -10.94 3.93 9.09
C LEU A 113 -11.63 3.04 8.07
N TRP A 114 -11.46 3.36 6.77
CA TRP A 114 -11.95 2.50 5.70
C TRP A 114 -11.32 1.11 5.76
N ALA A 115 -10.00 1.01 5.87
CA ALA A 115 -9.29 -0.27 5.87
C ALA A 115 -9.78 -1.20 6.99
N ASN A 116 -9.93 -0.68 8.21
CA ASN A 116 -10.43 -1.44 9.36
C ASN A 116 -11.89 -1.90 9.19
N LYS A 117 -12.74 -1.11 8.51
CA LYS A 117 -14.11 -1.50 8.23
C LYS A 117 -14.16 -2.56 7.13
N PHE A 118 -13.43 -2.32 6.04
CA PHE A 118 -13.44 -3.14 4.84
C PHE A 118 -12.92 -4.55 5.09
N VAL A 119 -11.85 -4.72 5.88
CA VAL A 119 -11.32 -6.06 6.18
C VAL A 119 -12.31 -6.95 6.93
N LYS A 120 -13.25 -6.37 7.69
CA LYS A 120 -14.29 -7.15 8.39
C LYS A 120 -15.27 -7.84 7.45
N GLU A 121 -15.35 -7.42 6.18
CA GLU A 121 -16.17 -8.07 5.16
C GLU A 121 -15.58 -9.42 4.68
N PHE A 122 -14.34 -9.72 5.07
CA PHE A 122 -13.58 -10.92 4.67
C PHE A 122 -13.29 -11.87 5.85
N ASN A 123 -13.85 -11.57 7.03
CA ASN A 123 -13.71 -12.36 8.25
C ASN A 123 -14.98 -13.16 8.54
#